data_AF-A0A832Y028-F1
#
_entry.id   AF-A0A832Y028-F1
#
_cell.length_a   1.000
_cell.length_b   1.000
_cell.length_c   1.000
_cell.angle_alpha   90.00
_cell.angle_beta   90.00
_cell.angle_gamma   90.00
#
_symmetry.space_group_name_H-M   'P 1'
#
loop_
_entity.id
_entity.type
_entity.pdbx_description
1 polymer ?
#
loop_
_entity_poly.entity_id
_entity_poly.type
_entity_poly.pdbx_seq_one_letter_code
_entity_poly.pdbx_strand_id
1 'polypeptide(L)'
;KDSTGPYIFSFFFGLVLFSIREPWRYVATPELKHYLLAVAGVVFVYTSINLESDSDSKVMLIVGGMFALTAMLLPGVSGALVLLTLGQYNSIASSFHGGGLEPLMYLILGGIIGLFTFVPVMKYMIDQYLDNTMAMLSGLMCGSLITLWPWKENYDGEGLSPNLYLQVLEDLPIVSIFLTFLFFGGGIAASYGLKQFEVRNWS
;
A
#
# COMPACT_ATOMS: atom_id res chain seq x y z
N LYS A 1 27.85 4.05 5.66
CA LYS A 1 26.67 4.92 5.89
C LYS A 1 25.59 3.95 6.32
N ASP A 2 25.32 3.86 7.62
CA ASP A 2 24.50 2.76 8.15
C ASP A 2 23.09 2.89 7.58
N SER A 3 22.74 2.02 6.64
CA SER A 3 21.41 2.05 6.06
C SER A 3 20.43 1.44 7.04
N THR A 4 19.46 2.25 7.46
CA THR A 4 18.34 1.83 8.30
C THR A 4 17.17 1.27 7.49
N GLY A 5 17.25 1.32 6.15
CA GLY A 5 16.22 0.87 5.23
C GLY A 5 15.73 -0.56 5.50
N PRO A 6 16.63 -1.56 5.58
CA PRO A 6 16.23 -2.96 5.76
C PRO A 6 15.42 -3.20 7.05
N TYR A 7 15.76 -2.51 8.14
CA TYR A 7 15.06 -2.61 9.41
C TYR A 7 13.63 -2.09 9.31
N ILE A 8 13.43 -0.95 8.64
CA ILE A 8 12.11 -0.36 8.43
C ILE A 8 11.25 -1.29 7.56
N PHE A 9 11.79 -1.79 6.44
CA PHE A 9 11.06 -2.71 5.56
C PHE A 9 10.69 -4.01 6.27
N SER A 10 11.59 -4.57 7.08
CA SER A 10 11.30 -5.79 7.86
C SER A 10 10.22 -5.59 8.91
N PHE A 11 10.21 -4.44 9.59
CA PHE A 11 9.18 -4.07 10.54
C PHE A 11 7.80 -3.94 9.86
N PHE A 12 7.72 -3.20 8.74
CA PHE A 12 6.48 -3.09 7.96
C PHE A 12 6.03 -4.43 7.37
N PHE A 13 6.96 -5.26 6.88
CA PHE A 13 6.66 -6.59 6.40
C PHE A 13 6.01 -7.45 7.50
N GLY A 14 6.52 -7.39 8.74
CA GLY A 14 5.93 -8.04 9.91
C GLY A 14 4.52 -7.53 10.26
N LEU A 15 4.30 -6.22 10.17
CA LEU A 15 2.98 -5.60 10.40
C LEU A 15 1.95 -6.07 9.36
N VAL A 16 2.28 -6.00 8.06
CA VAL A 16 1.33 -6.38 7.00
C VAL A 16 1.07 -7.88 7.01
N LEU A 17 2.10 -8.70 7.26
CA LEU A 17 1.95 -10.16 7.39
C LEU A 17 0.94 -10.55 8.48
N PHE A 18 1.02 -9.91 9.64
CA PHE A 18 0.05 -10.14 10.71
C PHE A 18 -1.35 -9.63 10.34
N SER A 19 -1.43 -8.48 9.65
CA SER A 19 -2.69 -7.83 9.27
C SER A 19 -3.48 -8.63 8.22
N ILE A 20 -2.84 -9.34 7.29
CA ILE A 20 -3.52 -10.19 6.27
C ILE A 20 -4.48 -11.22 6.90
N ARG A 21 -4.15 -11.70 8.09
CA ARG A 21 -4.98 -12.67 8.81
C ARG A 21 -6.33 -12.08 9.23
N GLU A 22 -6.41 -10.77 9.44
CA GLU A 22 -7.64 -10.09 9.86
C GLU A 22 -8.73 -10.19 8.79
N PRO A 23 -8.56 -9.68 7.55
CA PRO A 23 -9.56 -9.81 6.49
C PRO A 23 -9.90 -11.27 6.20
N TRP A 24 -8.91 -12.16 6.11
CA TRP A 24 -9.15 -13.56 5.77
C TRP A 24 -10.06 -14.27 6.79
N ARG A 25 -10.01 -13.87 8.06
CA ARG A 25 -10.87 -14.43 9.12
C ARG A 25 -12.35 -14.07 8.96
N TYR A 26 -12.67 -12.99 8.24
CA TYR A 26 -14.06 -12.63 7.94
C TYR A 26 -14.67 -13.47 6.81
N VAL A 27 -13.87 -14.24 6.07
CA VAL A 27 -14.36 -15.18 5.04
C VAL A 27 -14.93 -16.40 5.74
N ALA A 28 -16.26 -16.45 5.90
CA ALA A 28 -16.94 -17.48 6.69
C ALA A 28 -16.80 -18.88 6.07
N THR A 29 -16.86 -18.98 4.73
CA THR A 29 -16.79 -20.25 4.00
C THR A 29 -15.81 -20.18 2.82
N PRO A 30 -14.51 -20.48 3.02
CA PRO A 30 -13.51 -20.35 1.97
C PRO A 30 -13.68 -21.41 0.87
N GLU A 31 -14.48 -21.08 -0.14
CA GLU A 31 -14.57 -21.79 -1.43
C GLU A 31 -13.43 -21.44 -2.40
N LEU A 32 -13.27 -22.25 -3.46
CA LEU A 32 -12.27 -22.07 -4.52
C LEU A 32 -12.31 -20.67 -5.16
N LYS A 33 -13.50 -20.06 -5.28
CA LYS A 33 -13.68 -18.69 -5.80
C LYS A 33 -12.91 -17.64 -4.99
N HIS A 34 -12.81 -17.79 -3.67
CA HIS A 34 -12.13 -16.83 -2.79
C HIS A 34 -10.61 -16.92 -2.95
N TYR A 35 -10.08 -18.13 -3.10
CA TYR A 35 -8.66 -18.32 -3.42
C TYR A 35 -8.31 -17.75 -4.80
N LEU A 36 -9.17 -17.93 -5.82
CA LEU A 36 -8.99 -17.30 -7.12
C LEU A 36 -9.00 -15.77 -7.04
N LEU A 37 -9.91 -15.19 -6.25
CA LEU A 37 -9.95 -13.74 -6.02
C LEU A 37 -8.70 -13.22 -5.30
N ALA A 38 -8.19 -13.97 -4.31
CA ALA A 38 -6.96 -13.61 -3.63
C ALA A 38 -5.76 -13.62 -4.60
N VAL A 39 -5.64 -14.67 -5.43
CA VAL A 39 -4.60 -14.74 -6.46
C VAL A 39 -4.75 -13.62 -7.48
N ALA A 40 -5.98 -13.30 -7.91
CA ALA A 40 -6.25 -12.18 -8.79
C ALA A 40 -5.78 -10.84 -8.19
N GLY A 41 -5.98 -10.64 -6.88
CA GLY A 41 -5.45 -9.49 -6.15
C GLY A 41 -3.92 -9.41 -6.18
N VAL A 42 -3.23 -10.54 -5.94
CA VAL A 42 -1.76 -10.60 -6.02
C VAL A 42 -1.26 -10.25 -7.42
N VAL A 43 -1.86 -10.84 -8.46
CA VAL A 43 -1.51 -10.59 -9.86
C VAL A 43 -1.76 -9.12 -10.22
N PHE A 44 -2.88 -8.55 -9.78
CA PHE A 44 -3.22 -7.15 -10.03
C PHE A 44 -2.17 -6.18 -9.49
N VAL A 45 -1.68 -6.41 -8.26
CA VAL A 45 -0.61 -5.59 -7.67
C VAL A 45 0.67 -5.73 -8.51
N TYR A 46 1.04 -6.96 -8.85
CA TYR A 46 2.24 -7.22 -9.65
C TYR A 46 2.21 -6.53 -11.03
N THR A 47 1.06 -6.56 -11.72
CA THR A 47 0.91 -5.91 -13.02
C THR A 47 0.88 -4.39 -12.93
N SER A 48 0.30 -3.83 -11.86
CA SER A 48 0.14 -2.38 -11.70
C SER A 48 1.47 -1.65 -11.52
N ILE A 49 2.48 -2.30 -10.95
CA ILE A 49 3.82 -1.74 -10.73
C ILE A 49 4.54 -1.45 -12.05
N ASN A 50 4.17 -2.13 -13.14
CA ASN A 50 4.83 -2.02 -14.45
C ASN A 50 4.16 -1.00 -15.38
N LEU A 51 3.13 -0.28 -14.92
CA LEU A 51 2.43 0.72 -15.71
C LEU A 51 3.06 2.11 -15.50
N GLU A 52 4.14 2.41 -16.23
CA GLU A 52 4.59 3.78 -16.41
C GLU A 52 3.55 4.54 -17.24
N SER A 53 2.94 5.55 -16.64
CA SER A 53 1.96 6.42 -17.30
C SER A 53 2.58 7.79 -17.52
N ASP A 54 3.27 7.92 -18.65
CA ASP A 54 3.74 9.20 -19.15
C ASP A 54 2.56 9.91 -19.84
N SER A 55 1.72 10.58 -19.06
CA SER A 55 0.69 11.44 -19.61
C SER A 55 0.54 12.73 -18.80
N ASP A 56 1.22 13.77 -19.27
CA ASP A 56 1.08 15.15 -18.84
C ASP A 56 -0.28 15.70 -19.30
N SER A 57 -1.35 15.15 -18.73
CA SER A 57 -2.74 15.44 -19.12
C SER A 57 -3.53 15.95 -17.93
N LYS A 58 -4.40 16.94 -18.18
CA LYS A 58 -5.42 17.41 -17.22
C LYS A 58 -6.27 16.25 -16.69
N VAL A 59 -6.46 15.20 -17.50
CA VAL A 59 -7.13 13.98 -17.08
C VAL A 59 -6.36 13.25 -15.98
N MET A 60 -5.04 13.17 -16.10
CA MET A 60 -4.18 12.56 -15.09
C MET A 60 -4.30 13.32 -13.76
N LEU A 61 -4.41 14.65 -13.77
CA LEU A 61 -4.61 15.46 -12.55
C LEU A 61 -5.94 15.18 -11.86
N ILE A 62 -7.00 14.95 -12.63
CA ILE A 62 -8.30 14.53 -12.11
C ILE A 62 -8.18 13.13 -11.50
N VAL A 63 -7.55 12.18 -12.22
CA VAL A 63 -7.35 10.80 -11.73
C VAL A 63 -6.47 10.77 -10.48
N GLY A 64 -5.39 11.56 -10.45
CA GLY A 64 -4.53 11.70 -9.27
C GLY A 64 -5.26 12.32 -8.09
N GLY A 65 -6.12 13.32 -8.34
CA GLY A 65 -7.01 13.89 -7.32
C GLY A 65 -7.99 12.86 -6.76
N MET A 66 -8.60 12.02 -7.61
CA MET A 66 -9.46 10.91 -7.18
C MET A 66 -8.72 9.99 -6.22
N PHE A 67 -7.58 9.43 -6.63
CA PHE A 67 -6.81 8.49 -5.80
C PHE A 67 -6.22 9.15 -4.54
N ALA A 68 -5.74 10.39 -4.63
CA ALA A 68 -5.13 11.08 -3.49
C ALA A 68 -6.15 11.39 -2.39
N LEU A 69 -7.35 11.89 -2.73
CA LEU A 69 -8.38 12.14 -1.71
C LEU A 69 -8.98 10.83 -1.20
N THR A 70 -9.17 9.83 -2.05
CA THR A 70 -9.58 8.49 -1.60
C THR A 70 -8.56 7.89 -0.63
N ALA A 71 -7.27 8.03 -0.91
CA ALA A 71 -6.20 7.56 -0.02
C ALA A 71 -6.19 8.29 1.32
N MET A 72 -6.43 9.60 1.34
CA MET A 72 -6.52 10.38 2.59
C MET A 72 -7.67 9.96 3.50
N LEU A 73 -8.73 9.34 2.97
CA LEU A 73 -9.83 8.80 3.78
C LEU A 73 -9.46 7.48 4.47
N LEU A 74 -8.48 6.74 3.94
CA LEU A 74 -7.95 5.57 4.62
C LEU A 74 -6.96 6.03 5.69
N PRO A 75 -7.20 5.74 6.98
CA PRO A 75 -6.27 6.12 8.04
C PRO A 75 -4.89 5.49 7.78
N GLY A 76 -3.87 6.34 7.67
CA GLY A 76 -2.47 5.93 7.51
C GLY A 76 -1.91 6.00 6.08
N VAL A 77 -2.70 6.36 5.05
CA VAL A 77 -2.19 6.58 3.68
C VAL A 77 -2.15 8.07 3.36
N SER A 78 -0.98 8.60 3.01
CA SER A 78 -0.82 10.02 2.66
C SER A 78 -1.15 10.27 1.19
N GLY A 79 -2.13 11.12 0.90
CA GLY A 79 -2.44 11.51 -0.48
C GLY A 79 -1.29 12.23 -1.18
N ALA A 80 -0.39 12.90 -0.45
CA ALA A 80 0.81 13.50 -1.03
C ALA A 80 1.78 12.44 -1.58
N LEU A 81 1.88 11.28 -0.94
CA LEU A 81 2.67 10.16 -1.45
C LEU A 81 2.06 9.60 -2.73
N VAL A 82 0.73 9.48 -2.79
CA VAL A 82 0.02 9.05 -4.01
C VAL A 82 0.30 10.00 -5.17
N LEU A 83 0.22 11.32 -4.95
CA LEU A 83 0.55 12.31 -5.98
C LEU A 83 2.02 12.25 -6.42
N LEU A 84 2.93 11.95 -5.49
CA LEU A 84 4.35 11.76 -5.80
C LEU A 84 4.55 10.52 -6.67
N THR A 85 3.90 9.40 -6.34
CA THR A 85 3.97 8.16 -7.14
C THR A 85 3.38 8.33 -8.54
N LEU A 86 2.40 9.21 -8.71
CA LEU A 86 1.81 9.55 -10.01
C LEU A 86 2.58 10.64 -10.76
N GLY A 87 3.71 11.13 -10.23
CA GLY A 87 4.51 12.18 -10.84
C GLY A 87 3.90 13.59 -10.79
N GLN A 88 2.75 13.77 -10.12
CA GLN A 88 1.97 15.01 -10.14
C GLN A 88 2.27 15.95 -8.99
N TYR A 89 3.07 15.51 -8.02
CA TYR A 89 3.41 16.29 -6.84
C TYR A 89 4.00 17.67 -7.21
N ASN A 90 4.92 17.71 -8.19
CA ASN A 90 5.54 18.96 -8.63
C ASN A 90 4.53 19.93 -9.25
N SER A 91 3.60 19.43 -10.06
CA SER A 91 2.55 20.23 -10.69
C SER A 91 1.66 20.90 -9.63
N ILE A 92 1.27 20.16 -8.58
CA ILE A 92 0.46 20.69 -7.47
C ILE A 92 1.28 21.61 -6.55
N ALA A 93 2.52 21.25 -6.23
CA ALA A 93 3.39 22.05 -5.36
C ALA A 93 3.77 23.41 -5.99
N SER A 94 3.93 23.45 -7.31
CA SER A 94 4.23 24.68 -8.06
C SER A 94 3.06 25.67 -8.05
N SER A 95 1.81 25.18 -8.02
CA SER A 95 0.60 26.02 -7.90
C SER A 95 0.58 26.89 -6.65
N PHE A 96 1.16 26.43 -5.54
CA PHE A 96 1.22 27.20 -4.28
C PHE A 96 2.26 28.32 -4.31
N HIS A 97 3.33 28.17 -5.08
CA HIS A 97 4.44 29.13 -5.14
C HIS A 97 4.36 30.08 -6.35
N GLY A 98 3.75 29.66 -7.45
CA GLY A 98 3.78 30.35 -8.75
C GLY A 98 2.43 30.89 -9.27
N GLY A 99 1.33 30.72 -8.53
CA GLY A 99 0.05 31.39 -8.81
C GLY A 99 -0.88 30.73 -9.84
N GLY A 100 -0.54 29.55 -10.39
CA GLY A 100 -1.43 28.79 -11.25
C GLY A 100 -2.35 27.86 -10.46
N LEU A 101 -3.58 28.29 -10.13
CA LEU A 101 -4.57 27.48 -9.38
C LEU A 101 -5.26 26.40 -10.23
N GLU A 102 -5.00 26.36 -11.53
CA GLU A 102 -5.65 25.43 -12.46
C GLU A 102 -5.43 23.95 -12.09
N PRO A 103 -4.21 23.45 -11.79
CA PRO A 103 -4.00 22.06 -11.36
C PRO A 103 -4.73 21.70 -10.06
N LEU A 104 -4.82 22.66 -9.13
CA LEU A 104 -5.52 22.48 -7.85
C LEU A 104 -7.03 22.28 -8.07
N MET A 105 -7.64 23.01 -9.02
CA MET A 105 -9.05 22.84 -9.35
C MET A 105 -9.34 21.44 -9.90
N TYR A 106 -8.51 20.94 -10.82
CA TYR A 106 -8.65 19.58 -11.37
C TYR A 106 -8.46 18.51 -10.29
N LEU A 107 -7.52 18.71 -9.37
CA LEU A 107 -7.31 17.82 -8.24
C LEU A 107 -8.53 17.76 -7.31
N ILE A 108 -9.08 18.91 -6.91
CA ILE A 108 -10.26 18.97 -6.05
C ILE A 108 -11.47 18.35 -6.76
N LEU A 109 -11.69 18.65 -8.03
CA LEU A 109 -12.77 18.06 -8.83
C LEU A 109 -12.65 16.53 -8.89
N GLY A 110 -11.46 16.03 -9.22
CA GLY A 110 -11.18 14.60 -9.22
C GLY A 110 -11.42 13.98 -7.85
N GLY A 111 -10.91 14.60 -6.81
CA GLY A 111 -11.09 14.12 -5.45
C GLY A 111 -12.55 14.04 -5.00
N ILE A 112 -13.39 15.03 -5.36
CA ILE A 112 -14.83 14.99 -5.10
C ILE A 112 -15.49 13.84 -5.86
N ILE A 113 -15.19 13.69 -7.16
CA ILE A 113 -15.71 12.58 -7.97
C ILE A 113 -15.29 11.24 -7.37
N GLY A 114 -14.02 11.11 -6.96
CA GLY A 114 -13.46 9.92 -6.34
C GLY A 114 -14.17 9.59 -5.02
N LEU A 115 -14.40 10.59 -4.17
CA LEU A 115 -15.12 10.42 -2.91
C LEU A 115 -16.55 9.89 -3.13
N PHE A 116 -17.33 10.54 -4.00
CA PHE A 116 -18.72 10.15 -4.26
C PHE A 116 -18.84 8.82 -5.02
N THR A 117 -17.81 8.41 -5.76
CA THR A 117 -17.83 7.15 -6.50
C THR A 117 -17.30 5.99 -5.65
N PHE A 118 -16.12 6.16 -5.07
CA PHE A 118 -15.39 5.08 -4.40
C PHE A 118 -16.01 4.69 -3.07
N VAL A 119 -16.42 5.66 -2.24
CA VAL A 119 -16.95 5.36 -0.90
C VAL A 119 -18.22 4.52 -0.98
N PRO A 120 -19.24 4.86 -1.81
CA PRO A 120 -20.43 4.03 -1.95
C PRO A 120 -20.14 2.66 -2.58
N VAL A 121 -19.25 2.59 -3.57
CA VAL A 121 -18.85 1.32 -4.19
C VAL A 121 -18.21 0.38 -3.17
N MET A 122 -17.25 0.87 -2.40
CA MET A 122 -16.60 0.07 -1.35
C MET A 122 -17.59 -0.37 -0.28
N LYS A 123 -18.46 0.54 0.16
CA LYS A 123 -19.53 0.20 1.12
C LYS A 123 -20.44 -0.91 0.56
N TYR A 124 -20.89 -0.76 -0.68
CA TYR A 124 -21.72 -1.75 -1.36
C TYR A 124 -21.03 -3.12 -1.47
N MET A 125 -19.74 -3.15 -1.81
CA MET A 125 -18.95 -4.38 -1.89
C MET A 125 -18.82 -5.08 -0.54
N ILE A 126 -18.57 -4.33 0.54
CA ILE A 126 -18.50 -4.88 1.90
C ILE A 126 -19.86 -5.37 2.37
N ASP A 127 -20.94 -4.62 2.12
CA ASP A 127 -22.29 -4.95 2.60
C ASP A 127 -22.90 -6.18 1.87
N GLN A 128 -22.65 -6.32 0.56
CA GLN A 128 -23.26 -7.38 -0.26
C GLN A 128 -22.33 -8.57 -0.53
N TYR A 129 -21.03 -8.35 -0.57
CA TYR A 129 -20.03 -9.34 -0.99
C TYR A 129 -18.86 -9.39 0.00
N LEU A 130 -19.16 -9.44 1.30
CA LEU A 130 -18.15 -9.42 2.37
C LEU A 130 -17.05 -10.47 2.14
N ASP A 131 -17.43 -11.74 1.96
CA ASP A 131 -16.47 -12.85 1.78
C ASP A 131 -15.57 -12.65 0.55
N ASN A 132 -16.13 -12.20 -0.59
CA ASN A 132 -15.36 -11.93 -1.81
C ASN A 132 -14.43 -10.73 -1.63
N THR A 133 -14.92 -9.66 -0.99
CA THR A 133 -14.16 -8.43 -0.77
C THR A 133 -13.00 -8.69 0.17
N MET A 134 -13.23 -9.42 1.26
CA MET A 134 -12.20 -9.79 2.23
C MET A 134 -11.14 -10.71 1.63
N ALA A 135 -11.54 -11.67 0.78
CA ALA A 135 -10.61 -12.51 0.04
C ALA A 135 -9.74 -11.70 -0.94
N MET A 136 -10.35 -10.77 -1.68
CA MET A 136 -9.62 -9.90 -2.61
C MET A 136 -8.68 -8.93 -1.87
N LEU A 137 -9.12 -8.30 -0.77
CA LEU A 137 -8.28 -7.46 0.07
C LEU A 137 -7.10 -8.23 0.65
N SER A 138 -7.33 -9.47 1.11
CA SER A 138 -6.24 -10.36 1.57
C SER A 138 -5.24 -10.60 0.45
N GLY A 139 -5.71 -10.87 -0.78
CA GLY A 139 -4.88 -11.01 -1.96
C GLY A 139 -4.06 -9.75 -2.29
N LEU A 140 -4.68 -8.57 -2.24
CA LEU A 140 -3.99 -7.29 -2.46
C LEU A 140 -2.92 -7.03 -1.40
N MET A 141 -3.21 -7.32 -0.13
CA MET A 141 -2.23 -7.22 0.95
C MET A 141 -1.09 -8.23 0.78
N CYS A 142 -1.38 -9.48 0.39
CA CYS A 142 -0.34 -10.45 0.04
C CYS A 142 0.52 -9.98 -1.14
N GLY A 143 -0.10 -9.35 -2.15
CA GLY A 143 0.60 -8.77 -3.29
C GLY A 143 1.55 -7.65 -2.89
N SER A 144 1.18 -6.81 -1.92
CA SER A 144 2.08 -5.75 -1.41
C SER A 144 3.24 -6.30 -0.57
N LEU A 145 3.13 -7.49 0.03
CA LEU A 145 4.28 -8.14 0.69
C LEU A 145 5.40 -8.45 -0.31
N ILE A 146 5.05 -8.83 -1.54
CA ILE A 146 6.03 -9.12 -2.60
C ILE A 146 6.82 -7.86 -2.99
N THR A 147 6.27 -6.65 -2.77
CA THR A 147 7.01 -5.42 -3.04
C THR A 147 7.93 -5.00 -1.89
N LEU A 148 7.58 -5.39 -0.65
CA LEU A 148 8.38 -5.14 0.54
C LEU A 148 9.56 -6.12 0.69
N TRP A 149 9.46 -7.29 0.06
CA TRP A 149 10.51 -8.29 0.04
C TRP A 149 11.19 -8.33 -1.33
N PRO A 150 12.53 -8.28 -1.41
CA PRO A 150 13.50 -8.34 -0.32
C PRO A 150 13.76 -6.98 0.33
N TRP A 151 14.11 -6.98 1.63
CA TRP A 151 14.26 -5.77 2.44
C TRP A 151 15.38 -4.87 1.89
N LYS A 152 14.98 -3.82 1.16
CA LYS A 152 15.90 -2.98 0.37
C LYS A 152 16.70 -2.03 1.26
N GLU A 153 17.91 -1.73 0.80
CA GLU A 153 18.80 -0.79 1.48
C GLU A 153 18.45 0.68 1.15
N ASN A 154 17.90 0.95 -0.05
CA ASN A 154 17.36 2.24 -0.48
C ASN A 154 16.07 2.06 -1.29
N TYR A 155 15.30 3.14 -1.46
CA TYR A 155 14.09 3.19 -2.31
C TYR A 155 14.44 3.90 -3.63
N ASP A 156 14.96 3.15 -4.59
CA ASP A 156 15.47 3.69 -5.86
C ASP A 156 14.44 3.65 -6.99
N GLY A 157 13.20 3.24 -6.72
CA GLY A 157 12.12 3.18 -7.73
C GLY A 157 12.30 2.09 -8.79
N GLU A 158 13.50 1.53 -8.93
CA GLU A 158 13.76 0.41 -9.81
C GLU A 158 13.15 -0.89 -9.24
N GLY A 159 12.53 -1.65 -10.13
CA GLY A 159 11.77 -2.87 -9.84
C GLY A 159 12.61 -3.99 -9.21
N LEU A 160 12.02 -5.18 -9.12
CA LEU A 160 12.69 -6.38 -8.62
C LEU A 160 13.88 -6.71 -9.54
N SER A 161 15.11 -6.40 -9.11
CA SER A 161 16.29 -6.87 -9.84
C SER A 161 16.35 -8.40 -9.74
N PRO A 162 16.61 -9.14 -10.84
CA PRO A 162 16.57 -10.60 -10.84
C PRO A 162 17.51 -11.28 -9.81
N ASN A 163 18.52 -10.55 -9.31
CA ASN A 163 19.55 -11.06 -8.40
C ASN A 163 19.46 -10.48 -6.98
N LEU A 164 18.38 -9.74 -6.65
CA LEU A 164 18.23 -9.04 -5.37
C LEU A 164 18.25 -10.00 -4.15
N TYR A 165 17.88 -11.27 -4.35
CA TYR A 165 17.87 -12.30 -3.31
C TYR A 165 19.26 -12.67 -2.80
N LEU A 166 20.23 -12.81 -3.71
CA LEU A 166 21.60 -13.18 -3.37
C LEU A 166 22.38 -11.97 -2.84
N GLN A 167 22.10 -10.78 -3.37
CA GLN A 167 22.75 -9.55 -2.96
C GLN A 167 22.43 -9.15 -1.51
N VAL A 168 21.18 -9.32 -1.05
CA VAL A 168 20.80 -9.07 0.34
C VAL A 168 21.45 -10.07 1.33
N LEU A 169 21.75 -11.30 0.89
CA LEU A 169 22.38 -12.31 1.73
C LEU A 169 23.92 -12.18 1.78
N GLU A 170 24.54 -11.66 0.72
CA GLU A 170 25.99 -11.51 0.61
C GLU A 170 26.51 -10.16 1.16
N ASP A 171 25.76 -9.06 1.01
CA ASP A 171 26.21 -7.72 1.42
C ASP A 171 25.97 -7.40 2.91
N LEU A 172 25.11 -8.16 3.61
CA LEU A 172 24.71 -7.84 4.98
C LEU A 172 25.54 -8.60 6.05
N PRO A 173 26.18 -7.89 7.01
CA PRO A 173 26.82 -8.55 8.14
C PRO A 173 25.81 -9.37 8.96
N ILE A 174 26.25 -10.48 9.56
CA ILE A 174 25.39 -11.38 10.36
C ILE A 174 24.58 -10.63 11.44
N VAL A 175 25.15 -9.55 11.98
CA VAL A 175 24.48 -8.67 12.95
C VAL A 175 23.27 -7.95 12.36
N SER A 176 23.35 -7.44 11.12
CA SER A 176 22.22 -6.74 10.48
C SER A 176 21.12 -7.73 10.08
N ILE A 177 21.46 -8.96 9.68
CA ILE A 177 20.48 -10.03 9.46
C ILE A 177 19.70 -10.29 10.75
N PHE A 178 20.40 -10.49 11.88
CA PHE A 178 19.78 -10.70 13.18
C PHE A 178 18.88 -9.51 13.59
N LEU A 179 19.36 -8.29 13.41
CA LEU A 179 18.60 -7.08 13.74
C LEU A 179 17.34 -6.95 12.87
N THR A 180 17.43 -7.28 11.59
CA THR A 180 16.30 -7.27 10.67
C THR A 180 15.22 -8.28 11.07
N PHE A 181 15.59 -9.49 11.49
CA PHE A 181 14.64 -10.45 12.07
C PHE A 181 14.04 -9.97 13.40
N LEU A 182 14.82 -9.25 14.21
CA LEU A 182 14.33 -8.64 15.46
C LEU A 182 13.27 -7.56 15.17
N PHE A 183 13.49 -6.70 14.18
CA PHE A 183 12.51 -5.68 13.76
C PHE A 183 11.27 -6.31 13.12
N PHE A 184 11.42 -7.36 12.31
CA PHE A 184 10.30 -8.14 11.81
C PHE A 184 9.43 -8.73 12.94
N GLY A 185 10.07 -9.37 13.93
CA GLY A 185 9.38 -9.86 15.13
C GLY A 185 8.72 -8.73 15.93
N GLY A 186 9.40 -7.58 16.04
CA GLY A 186 8.88 -6.36 16.64
C GLY A 186 7.63 -5.84 15.93
N GLY A 187 7.57 -5.91 14.59
CA GLY A 187 6.39 -5.56 13.81
C GLY A 187 5.19 -6.45 14.14
N ILE A 188 5.40 -7.76 14.19
CA ILE A 188 4.34 -8.71 14.58
C ILE A 188 3.86 -8.43 16.02
N ALA A 189 4.80 -8.23 16.95
CA ALA A 189 4.48 -7.95 18.35
C ALA A 189 3.72 -6.63 18.52
N ALA A 190 4.09 -5.59 17.78
CA ALA A 190 3.40 -4.30 17.77
C ALA A 190 1.96 -4.43 17.26
N SER A 191 1.75 -5.17 16.16
CA SER A 191 0.40 -5.43 15.62
C SER A 191 -0.48 -6.18 16.62
N TYR A 192 0.09 -7.22 17.26
CA TYR A 192 -0.61 -7.96 18.31
C TYR A 192 -0.94 -7.08 19.53
N GLY A 193 0.00 -6.23 19.95
CA GLY A 193 -0.20 -5.27 21.02
C GLY A 193 -1.33 -4.29 20.73
N LEU A 194 -1.35 -3.68 19.53
CA LEU A 194 -2.38 -2.73 19.11
C LEU A 194 -3.78 -3.36 19.20
N LYS A 195 -3.90 -4.61 18.72
CA LYS A 195 -5.14 -5.38 18.80
C LYS A 195 -5.60 -5.66 20.23
N GLN A 196 -4.67 -5.98 21.13
CA GLN A 196 -4.97 -6.17 22.55
C GLN A 196 -5.49 -4.88 23.20
N PHE A 197 -4.91 -3.73 22.85
CA PHE A 197 -5.40 -2.42 23.33
C PHE A 197 -6.78 -2.08 22.77
N GLU A 198 -7.05 -2.38 21.50
CA GLU A 198 -8.35 -2.16 20.88
C GLU A 198 -9.43 -3.01 21.55
N VAL A 199 -9.19 -4.30 21.76
CA VAL A 199 -10.15 -5.19 22.43
C VAL A 199 -10.41 -4.75 23.87
N ARG A 200 -9.40 -4.22 24.58
CA ARG A 200 -9.54 -3.77 25.97
C ARG A 200 -10.26 -2.43 26.11
N ASN A 201 -10.16 -1.52 25.13
CA ASN A 201 -10.82 -0.22 25.20
C ASN A 201 -12.32 -0.28 24.87
N TRP A 202 -12.78 -1.36 24.24
CA TRP A 202 -14.18 -1.58 23.83
C TRP A 202 -14.90 -2.67 24.67
N SER A 203 -14.32 -3.10 25.79
CA SER A 203 -14.93 -3.98 26.80
C SER A 203 -15.28 -3.21 28.08
#